data_AF-L5N6L2-F1
#
_entry.id   AF-L5N6L2-F1
#
_cell.length_a   1.000
_cell.length_b   1.000
_cell.length_c   1.000
_cell.angle_alpha   90.00
_cell.angle_beta   90.00
_cell.angle_gamma   90.00
#
_symmetry.space_group_name_H-M   'P 1'
#
loop_
_entity.id
_entity.type
_entity.pdbx_description
1 polymer ?
#
loop_
_entity_poly.entity_id
_entity_poly.type
_entity_poly.pdbx_seq_one_letter_code
_entity_poly.pdbx_strand_id
1 'polypeptide(L)'
;MRKWMTPVMYTLIGLAVFFVAVQLFTNTSSFLNSILMMVGFAVLIYGAIYFLFLRNRGFGGGGNRNEMKKYKQAVKQSKQKYKQPAPVVKKKTAVKAQSKPSPLGKRGRKRSSGPQLRVIEGNKSKDKNRATF
;
A
#
# COMPACT_ATOMS: atom_id res chain seq x y z
N MET A 1 47.50 7.50 27.62
CA MET A 1 47.19 7.95 26.23
C MET A 1 46.17 9.10 26.15
N ARG A 2 45.09 9.16 26.96
CA ARG A 2 44.04 10.20 26.84
C ARG A 2 44.46 11.64 27.21
N LYS A 3 45.46 11.83 28.09
CA LYS A 3 45.87 13.15 28.62
C LYS A 3 46.64 14.03 27.61
N TRP A 4 47.22 13.43 26.57
CA TRP A 4 47.92 14.15 25.51
C TRP A 4 46.98 14.64 24.40
N MET A 5 45.83 14.00 24.25
CA MET A 5 44.84 14.35 23.23
C MET A 5 44.01 15.57 23.63
N THR A 6 43.80 15.79 24.93
CA THR A 6 43.06 16.94 25.47
C THR A 6 43.68 18.30 25.11
N PRO A 7 44.98 18.58 25.34
CA PRO A 7 45.56 19.85 24.93
C PRO A 7 45.53 20.03 23.41
N VAL A 8 45.79 18.98 22.62
CA VAL A 8 45.75 19.04 21.15
C VAL A 8 44.36 19.45 20.65
N MET A 9 43.29 18.88 21.24
CA MET A 9 41.93 19.28 20.88
C MET A 9 41.62 20.72 21.25
N TYR A 10 42.05 21.20 22.41
CA TYR A 10 41.88 22.61 22.78
C TYR A 10 42.66 23.54 21.85
N THR A 11 43.86 23.18 21.43
CA THR A 11 44.63 23.96 20.45
C THR A 11 43.94 23.97 19.09
N LEU A 12 43.41 22.83 18.62
CA LEU A 12 42.67 22.75 17.36
C LEU A 12 41.39 23.59 17.39
N ILE A 13 40.62 23.51 18.48
CA ILE A 13 39.40 24.31 18.66
C ILE A 13 39.77 25.80 18.73
N GLY A 14 40.78 26.17 19.50
CA GLY A 14 41.25 27.55 19.61
C GLY A 14 41.71 28.11 18.26
N LEU A 15 42.48 27.32 17.50
CA LEU A 15 42.94 27.70 16.16
C LEU A 15 41.78 27.83 15.16
N ALA A 16 40.79 26.93 15.24
CA ALA A 16 39.59 27.01 14.40
C ALA A 16 38.79 28.28 14.68
N VAL A 17 38.54 28.60 15.96
CA VAL A 17 37.85 29.83 16.36
C VAL A 17 38.64 31.08 15.92
N PHE A 18 39.95 31.08 16.13
CA PHE A 18 40.81 32.18 15.71
C PHE A 18 40.76 32.40 14.19
N PHE A 19 40.86 31.32 13.41
CA PHE A 19 40.78 31.38 11.95
C PHE A 19 39.42 31.92 11.48
N VAL A 20 38.33 31.45 12.07
CA VAL A 20 36.98 31.94 11.78
C VAL A 20 36.85 33.43 12.11
N ALA A 21 37.39 33.88 13.26
CA ALA A 21 37.38 35.29 13.64
C ALA A 21 38.15 36.15 12.62
N VAL A 22 39.35 35.73 12.22
CA VAL A 22 40.15 36.44 11.20
C VAL A 22 39.42 36.48 9.86
N GLN A 23 38.81 35.37 9.44
CA GLN A 23 38.04 35.31 8.20
C GLN A 23 36.79 36.20 8.24
N LEU A 24 36.17 36.31 9.42
CA LEU A 24 35.03 37.20 9.63
C LEU A 24 35.42 38.68 9.49
N PHE A 25 36.59 39.11 9.95
CA PHE A 25 37.01 40.51 9.80
C PHE A 25 37.60 40.85 8.43
N THR A 26 38.33 39.91 7.82
CA THR A 26 39.01 40.14 6.53
C THR A 26 38.08 39.98 5.34
N ASN A 27 37.10 39.06 5.40
CA ASN A 27 36.24 38.71 4.27
C ASN A 27 34.81 38.35 4.72
N THR A 28 34.21 39.21 5.53
CA THR A 28 32.86 39.02 6.13
C THR A 28 31.81 38.69 5.07
N SER A 29 31.75 39.47 3.99
CA SER A 29 30.73 39.34 2.95
C SER A 29 30.81 38.00 2.23
N SER A 30 32.03 37.56 1.89
CA SER A 30 32.25 36.27 1.22
C SER A 30 31.91 35.09 2.15
N PHE A 31 32.31 35.18 3.43
CA PHE A 31 32.02 34.16 4.43
C PHE A 31 30.50 33.99 4.66
N LEU A 32 29.78 35.10 4.83
CA LEU A 32 28.31 35.08 4.98
C LEU A 32 27.62 34.51 3.73
N ASN A 33 28.03 34.97 2.53
CA ASN A 33 27.48 34.46 1.28
C ASN A 33 27.77 32.96 1.11
N SER A 34 28.94 32.48 1.53
CA SER A 34 29.29 31.06 1.50
C SER A 34 28.40 30.23 2.42
N ILE A 35 28.15 30.69 3.66
CA ILE A 35 27.22 30.04 4.59
C ILE A 35 25.81 30.01 4.00
N LEU A 36 25.35 31.14 3.45
CA LEU A 36 24.02 31.26 2.87
C LEU A 36 23.85 30.33 1.67
N MET A 37 24.87 30.24 0.81
CA MET A 37 24.93 29.29 -0.31
C MET A 37 24.94 27.85 0.20
N MET A 38 25.75 27.51 1.19
CA MET A 38 25.81 26.16 1.75
C MET A 38 24.44 25.71 2.29
N VAL A 39 23.79 26.58 3.08
CA VAL A 39 22.44 26.33 3.60
C VAL A 39 21.43 26.27 2.46
N GLY A 40 21.51 27.18 1.48
CA GLY A 40 20.66 27.18 0.30
C GLY A 40 20.76 25.89 -0.51
N PHE A 41 21.97 25.41 -0.77
CA PHE A 41 22.23 24.13 -1.43
C PHE A 41 21.72 22.95 -0.61
N ALA A 42 21.93 22.94 0.71
CA ALA A 42 21.41 21.89 1.57
C ALA A 42 19.87 21.83 1.53
N VAL A 43 19.20 22.98 1.58
CA VAL A 43 17.74 23.08 1.45
C VAL A 43 17.27 22.68 0.06
N LEU A 44 17.97 23.07 -1.00
CA LEU A 44 17.64 22.68 -2.37
C LEU A 44 17.77 21.18 -2.58
N ILE A 45 18.86 20.56 -2.11
CA ILE A 45 19.09 19.12 -2.22
C ILE A 45 18.07 18.36 -1.38
N TYR A 46 17.87 18.75 -0.13
CA TYR A 46 16.85 18.15 0.74
C TYR A 46 15.45 18.31 0.15
N GLY A 47 15.13 19.50 -0.36
CA GLY A 47 13.87 19.81 -1.02
C GLY A 47 13.67 19.00 -2.29
N ALA A 48 14.70 18.82 -3.12
CA ALA A 48 14.64 18.00 -4.33
C ALA A 48 14.46 16.52 -3.98
N ILE A 49 15.19 15.99 -3.00
CA ILE A 49 15.03 14.61 -2.52
C ILE A 49 13.62 14.43 -1.93
N TYR A 50 13.17 15.36 -1.10
CA TYR A 50 11.84 15.33 -0.51
C TYR A 50 10.74 15.40 -1.59
N PHE A 51 10.89 16.28 -2.57
CA PHE A 51 9.92 16.47 -3.64
C PHE A 51 9.88 15.29 -4.63
N LEU A 52 11.03 14.68 -4.94
CA LEU A 52 11.08 13.56 -5.90
C LEU A 52 10.76 12.23 -5.23
N PHE A 53 11.35 11.95 -4.07
CA PHE A 53 11.22 10.64 -3.42
C PHE A 53 10.12 10.60 -2.36
N LEU A 54 9.91 11.66 -1.56
CA LEU A 54 8.97 11.61 -0.43
C LEU A 54 7.58 12.16 -0.78
N ARG A 55 7.46 13.11 -1.72
CA ARG A 55 6.18 13.64 -2.23
C ARG A 55 5.32 12.55 -2.85
N ASN A 56 5.92 11.66 -3.63
CA ASN A 56 5.22 10.56 -4.30
C ASN A 56 5.02 9.34 -3.40
N ARG A 57 5.78 9.21 -2.30
CA ARG A 57 5.67 8.07 -1.37
C ARG A 57 4.95 8.37 -0.06
N GLY A 58 4.47 9.60 0.14
CA GLY A 58 3.49 9.89 1.19
C GLY A 58 4.06 9.75 2.60
N PHE A 59 5.22 10.34 2.87
CA PHE A 59 5.80 10.44 4.22
C PHE A 59 4.96 11.30 5.20
N GLY A 60 3.77 11.76 4.78
CA GLY A 60 2.78 12.48 5.59
C GLY A 60 1.34 12.04 5.32
N GLY A 61 1.06 10.74 5.23
CA GLY A 61 -0.33 10.22 5.18
C GLY A 61 -0.88 9.88 3.79
N GLY A 62 -0.02 9.51 2.84
CA GLY A 62 -0.42 9.18 1.46
C GLY A 62 -0.84 7.73 1.20
N GLY A 63 -0.75 6.82 2.18
CA GLY A 63 -1.11 5.40 2.02
C GLY A 63 -2.59 5.16 1.71
N ASN A 64 -3.46 6.12 2.05
CA ASN A 64 -4.90 5.94 2.00
C ASN A 64 -5.51 6.10 0.58
N ARG A 65 -4.79 6.72 -0.37
CA ARG A 65 -5.34 6.92 -1.74
C ARG A 65 -5.52 5.62 -2.51
N ASN A 66 -4.63 4.64 -2.30
CA ASN A 66 -4.76 3.34 -2.95
C ASN A 66 -5.78 2.45 -2.23
N GLU A 67 -5.84 2.50 -0.90
CA GLU A 67 -6.81 1.72 -0.12
C GLU A 67 -8.24 2.20 -0.34
N MET A 68 -8.46 3.51 -0.35
CA MET A 68 -9.76 4.11 -0.69
C MET A 68 -10.21 3.76 -2.11
N LYS A 69 -9.28 3.74 -3.08
CA LYS A 69 -9.58 3.31 -4.46
C LYS A 69 -9.97 1.82 -4.52
N LYS A 70 -9.21 0.95 -3.83
CA LYS A 70 -9.51 -0.49 -3.73
C LYS A 70 -10.85 -0.74 -3.03
N TYR A 71 -11.14 -0.02 -1.94
CA TYR A 71 -12.42 -0.09 -1.24
C TYR A 71 -13.58 0.32 -2.16
N LYS A 72 -13.47 1.46 -2.86
CA LYS A 72 -14.50 1.91 -3.81
C LYS A 72 -14.73 0.90 -4.94
N GLN A 73 -13.67 0.25 -5.45
CA GLN A 73 -13.79 -0.81 -6.46
C GLN A 73 -14.48 -2.06 -5.90
N ALA A 74 -14.09 -2.52 -4.71
CA ALA A 74 -14.68 -3.68 -4.06
C ALA A 74 -16.18 -3.48 -3.75
N VAL A 75 -16.57 -2.28 -3.29
CA VAL A 75 -17.99 -1.94 -3.05
C VAL A 75 -18.79 -1.89 -4.35
N LYS A 76 -18.22 -1.38 -5.45
CA LYS A 76 -18.88 -1.41 -6.76
C LYS A 76 -19.09 -2.85 -7.24
N GLN A 77 -18.07 -3.70 -7.10
CA GLN A 77 -18.16 -5.11 -7.47
C GLN A 77 -19.18 -5.88 -6.62
N SER A 78 -19.22 -5.66 -5.30
CA SER A 78 -20.21 -6.31 -4.43
C SER A 78 -21.63 -5.87 -4.78
N LYS A 79 -21.86 -4.57 -4.96
CA LYS A 79 -23.16 -4.04 -5.38
C LYS A 79 -23.59 -4.56 -6.75
N GLN A 80 -22.67 -4.76 -7.70
CA GLN A 80 -22.99 -5.37 -9.00
C GLN A 80 -23.32 -6.86 -8.88
N LYS A 81 -22.60 -7.61 -8.04
CA LYS A 81 -22.84 -9.04 -7.82
C LYS A 81 -24.22 -9.33 -7.21
N TYR A 82 -24.69 -8.47 -6.30
CA TYR A 82 -26.00 -8.61 -5.64
C TYR A 82 -27.14 -7.84 -6.33
N LYS A 83 -26.88 -7.19 -7.48
CA LYS A 83 -27.90 -6.53 -8.30
C LYS A 83 -28.63 -7.47 -9.26
N GLN A 84 -28.24 -8.74 -9.33
CA GLN A 84 -29.06 -9.71 -10.05
C GLN A 84 -30.41 -9.82 -9.32
N PRO A 85 -31.55 -9.61 -10.01
CA PRO A 85 -32.84 -9.85 -9.39
C PRO A 85 -32.83 -11.31 -8.95
N ALA A 86 -33.11 -11.55 -7.67
CA ALA A 86 -33.40 -12.89 -7.19
C ALA A 86 -34.31 -13.56 -8.24
N PRO A 87 -33.98 -14.76 -8.74
CA PRO A 87 -34.80 -15.39 -9.75
C PRO A 87 -36.20 -15.44 -9.17
N VAL A 88 -37.12 -14.76 -9.86
CA VAL A 88 -38.53 -14.69 -9.47
C VAL A 88 -38.97 -16.14 -9.38
N VAL A 89 -39.02 -16.67 -8.16
CA VAL A 89 -39.65 -17.95 -7.88
C VAL A 89 -41.08 -17.71 -8.30
N LYS A 90 -41.42 -18.19 -9.50
CA LYS A 90 -42.77 -18.18 -10.04
C LYS A 90 -43.63 -18.77 -8.94
N LYS A 91 -44.37 -17.91 -8.22
CA LYS A 91 -45.39 -18.33 -7.27
C LYS A 91 -46.45 -19.02 -8.10
N LYS A 92 -46.30 -20.33 -8.29
CA LYS A 92 -47.36 -21.18 -8.81
C LYS A 92 -48.48 -21.08 -7.78
N THR A 93 -49.57 -20.46 -8.20
CA THR A 93 -50.84 -20.41 -7.51
C THR A 93 -51.26 -21.85 -7.16
N ALA A 94 -51.08 -22.23 -5.90
CA ALA A 94 -51.64 -23.47 -5.37
C ALA A 94 -52.85 -23.09 -4.51
N VAL A 95 -54.01 -23.02 -5.16
CA VAL A 95 -55.30 -22.95 -4.50
C VAL A 95 -55.65 -24.35 -4.00
N LYS A 96 -55.85 -24.44 -2.68
CA LYS A 96 -56.64 -25.43 -1.91
C LYS A 96 -56.46 -26.92 -2.23
N ALA A 97 -55.88 -27.63 -1.28
CA ALA A 97 -56.50 -28.86 -0.74
C ALA A 97 -56.01 -29.10 0.70
N GLN A 98 -56.96 -29.32 1.59
CA GLN A 98 -56.78 -29.59 3.01
C GLN A 98 -55.99 -30.89 3.28
N SER A 99 -55.27 -30.88 4.40
CA SER A 99 -55.42 -31.82 5.53
C SER A 99 -54.12 -32.51 6.03
N LYS A 100 -53.75 -32.07 7.24
CA LYS A 100 -53.28 -32.86 8.40
C LYS A 100 -51.83 -33.42 8.42
N PRO A 101 -51.27 -33.60 9.64
CA PRO A 101 -49.82 -33.65 9.89
C PRO A 101 -49.24 -35.07 9.77
N SER A 102 -47.91 -35.11 9.76
CA SER A 102 -47.03 -36.27 9.52
C SER A 102 -47.34 -37.53 10.35
N PRO A 103 -46.85 -38.69 9.88
CA PRO A 103 -45.85 -39.37 10.70
C PRO A 103 -44.70 -40.04 9.92
N LEU A 104 -43.60 -40.26 10.65
CA LEU A 104 -42.39 -40.99 10.27
C LEU A 104 -42.67 -42.29 9.49
N GLY A 105 -42.04 -42.43 8.33
CA GLY A 105 -41.98 -43.68 7.56
C GLY A 105 -40.57 -43.94 7.03
N LYS A 106 -39.85 -44.88 7.65
CA LYS A 106 -38.63 -45.49 7.10
C LYS A 106 -39.02 -46.51 6.02
N ARG A 107 -38.43 -46.40 4.81
CA ARG A 107 -38.11 -47.46 3.80
C ARG A 107 -37.97 -46.75 2.44
N GLY A 108 -36.97 -46.95 1.59
CA GLY A 108 -35.85 -47.89 1.55
C GLY A 108 -34.94 -47.55 0.34
N ARG A 109 -33.70 -48.02 0.42
CA ARG A 109 -32.64 -48.14 -0.61
C ARG A 109 -32.90 -47.51 -2.00
N LYS A 110 -32.05 -46.54 -2.36
CA LYS A 110 -31.05 -46.70 -3.44
C LYS A 110 -29.75 -45.97 -3.06
N ARG A 111 -28.75 -46.74 -2.64
CA ARG A 111 -27.34 -46.37 -2.75
C ARG A 111 -27.00 -46.41 -4.25
N SER A 112 -26.78 -45.26 -4.87
CA SER A 112 -25.78 -45.03 -5.94
C SER A 112 -26.00 -43.66 -6.58
N SER A 113 -25.65 -42.60 -5.84
CA SER A 113 -25.08 -41.37 -6.40
C SER A 113 -24.69 -40.47 -5.23
N GLY A 114 -23.55 -40.78 -4.60
CA GLY A 114 -22.86 -39.74 -3.83
C GLY A 114 -22.58 -38.54 -4.74
N PRO A 115 -22.49 -37.32 -4.20
CA PRO A 115 -22.18 -36.14 -5.01
C PRO A 115 -20.83 -36.36 -5.70
N GLN A 116 -20.86 -36.62 -7.01
CA GLN A 116 -19.65 -36.68 -7.81
C GLN A 116 -19.00 -35.30 -7.73
N LEU A 117 -17.91 -35.20 -6.96
CA LEU A 117 -17.04 -34.04 -6.97
C LEU A 117 -16.48 -33.91 -8.38
N ARG A 118 -17.10 -33.07 -9.21
CA ARG A 118 -16.48 -32.65 -10.45
C ARG A 118 -15.40 -31.65 -10.08
N VAL A 119 -14.18 -31.95 -10.51
CA VAL A 119 -13.07 -31.01 -10.43
C VAL A 119 -13.54 -29.74 -11.13
N ILE A 120 -13.50 -28.61 -10.42
CA ILE A 120 -13.64 -27.31 -11.07
C ILE A 120 -12.37 -27.16 -11.90
N GLU A 121 -12.46 -27.48 -13.19
CA GLU A 121 -11.42 -27.11 -14.14
C GLU A 121 -11.37 -25.58 -14.13
N GLY A 122 -10.36 -25.05 -13.45
CA GLY A 122 -10.08 -23.62 -13.48
C GLY A 122 -9.88 -23.21 -14.93
N ASN A 123 -10.47 -22.09 -15.31
CA ASN A 123 -10.16 -21.41 -16.57
C ASN A 123 -8.69 -20.94 -16.53
N LYS A 124 -7.75 -21.85 -16.78
CA LYS A 124 -6.40 -21.52 -17.21
C LYS A 124 -6.56 -20.96 -18.61
N SER A 125 -6.52 -19.63 -18.72
CA SER A 125 -6.33 -18.97 -19.99
C SER A 125 -5.17 -19.65 -20.71
N LYS A 126 -5.48 -20.28 -21.85
CA LYS A 126 -4.52 -20.59 -22.91
C LYS A 126 -3.93 -19.24 -23.34
N ASP A 127 -2.91 -18.78 -22.64
CA ASP A 127 -2.04 -17.74 -23.16
C ASP A 127 -1.27 -18.37 -24.32
N LYS A 128 -1.84 -18.12 -25.51
CA LYS A 128 -1.18 -17.80 -26.78
C LYS A 128 0.04 -18.66 -27.12
N ASN A 129 -0.16 -19.50 -28.15
CA ASN A 129 0.79 -19.77 -29.24
C ASN A 129 2.15 -19.03 -29.11
N ARG A 130 3.23 -19.77 -28.84
CA ARG A 130 4.60 -19.47 -29.31
C ARG A 130 5.57 -20.59 -28.92
N ALA A 131 5.59 -21.63 -29.73
CA ALA A 131 6.79 -22.37 -30.08
C ALA A 131 6.56 -22.89 -31.50
N THR A 132 7.11 -22.15 -32.46
CA THR A 132 7.25 -22.56 -33.86
C THR A 132 8.26 -23.68 -33.95
N PHE A 133 8.00 -24.64 -34.85
CA PHE A 133 8.94 -25.67 -35.29
C PHE A 133 10.15 -25.05 -36.01
#